data_AF-A0A7R9DXX7-F1
#
_entry.id   AF-A0A7R9DXX7-F1
#
_cell.length_a   1.000
_cell.length_b   1.000
_cell.length_c   1.000
_cell.angle_alpha   90.00
_cell.angle_beta   90.00
_cell.angle_gamma   90.00
#
_symmetry.space_group_name_H-M   'P 1'
#
loop_
_entity.id
_entity.type
_entity.pdbx_description
1 polymer ?
#
loop_
_entity_poly.entity_id
_entity_poly.type
_entity_poly.pdbx_seq_one_letter_code
_entity_poly.pdbx_strand_id
1 'polypeptide(L)'
;MPTQRGKNCLALDRKQHDKPLFVELHCRLPRPFICEKSIIQAIDNYPQLSVSTTWQNTTYITYHARVTWDEALAFCSQTGAILAVVPSLQTANFLISLMRR
;
A
#
# COMPACT_ATOMS: atom_id res chain seq x y z
N MET A 1 39.70 26.17 6.68
CA MET A 1 38.65 26.41 5.67
C MET A 1 37.50 25.42 5.91
N PRO A 2 36.33 25.80 6.47
CA PRO A 2 35.28 24.82 6.72
C PRO A 2 34.31 24.77 5.53
N THR A 3 34.46 23.78 4.65
CA THR A 3 33.45 23.42 3.65
C THR A 3 32.27 22.72 4.33
N GLN A 4 31.17 23.44 4.59
CA GLN A 4 29.91 22.86 5.10
C GLN A 4 29.16 22.05 4.03
N ARG A 5 29.71 20.89 3.63
CA ARG A 5 29.05 19.93 2.74
C ARG A 5 28.18 18.93 3.52
N GLY A 6 27.18 19.42 4.27
CA GLY A 6 26.33 18.53 5.08
C GLY A 6 25.01 19.08 5.64
N LYS A 7 24.50 20.22 5.13
CA LYS A 7 23.36 20.95 5.72
C LYS A 7 22.09 21.00 4.85
N ASN A 8 21.65 19.87 4.28
CA ASN A 8 20.50 19.87 3.36
C ASN A 8 19.41 18.83 3.70
N CYS A 9 19.37 18.28 4.92
CA CYS A 9 18.32 17.34 5.32
C CYS A 9 17.25 18.02 6.17
N LEU A 10 16.00 17.66 5.91
CA LEU A 10 14.82 18.17 6.61
C LEU A 10 14.23 17.07 7.48
N ALA A 11 13.81 17.40 8.70
CA ALA A 11 13.06 16.50 9.55
C ALA A 11 11.82 17.17 10.10
N LEU A 12 10.85 16.35 10.49
CA LEU A 12 9.67 16.79 11.23
C LEU A 12 10.00 16.76 12.73
N ASP A 13 9.88 17.89 13.41
CA ASP A 13 9.96 17.93 14.87
C ASP A 13 8.68 17.36 15.48
N ARG A 14 8.84 16.63 16.58
CA ARG A 14 7.74 16.02 17.34
C ARG A 14 7.23 16.94 18.44
N LYS A 15 7.91 18.05 18.71
CA LYS A 15 7.50 19.05 19.70
C LYS A 15 6.43 19.96 19.10
N GLN A 16 5.30 20.09 19.81
CA GLN A 16 4.08 20.80 19.39
C GLN A 16 3.32 20.08 18.27
N HIS A 17 2.35 19.24 18.67
CA HIS A 17 1.56 18.42 17.77
C HIS A 17 0.51 19.20 16.95
N ASP A 18 0.30 20.48 17.23
CA ASP A 18 -0.74 21.29 16.59
C ASP A 18 -0.34 21.80 15.21
N LYS A 19 0.97 21.85 14.89
CA LYS A 19 1.48 22.31 13.59
C LYS A 19 2.73 21.52 13.19
N PRO A 20 2.84 21.07 11.92
CA PRO A 20 4.06 20.41 11.45
C PRO A 20 5.21 21.40 11.43
N LEU A 21 6.25 21.14 12.22
CA LEU A 21 7.47 21.93 12.24
C LEU A 21 8.57 21.19 11.49
N PHE A 22 9.09 21.82 10.45
CA PHE A 22 10.24 21.30 9.69
C PHE A 22 11.53 21.92 10.21
N VAL A 23 12.51 21.08 10.53
CA VAL A 23 13.81 21.49 11.06
C VAL A 23 14.94 20.98 10.18
N GLU A 24 15.94 21.83 9.95
CA GLU A 24 17.16 21.43 9.25
C GLU A 24 18.05 20.58 10.15
N LEU A 25 18.54 19.46 9.63
CA LEU A 25 19.39 18.52 10.35
C LEU A 25 20.64 18.13 9.55
N HIS A 26 21.61 17.61 10.29
CA HIS A 26 22.77 16.94 9.73
C HIS A 26 22.39 15.53 9.25
N CYS A 27 22.46 15.32 7.93
CA CYS A 27 22.05 14.08 7.26
C CYS A 27 22.73 12.79 7.76
N ARG A 28 23.92 12.89 8.35
CA ARG A 28 24.74 11.72 8.74
C ARG A 28 24.42 11.14 10.10
N LEU A 29 23.52 11.78 10.85
CA LEU A 29 23.16 11.31 12.18
C LEU A 29 22.02 10.28 12.07
N PRO A 30 22.08 9.16 12.82
CA PRO A 30 21.01 8.17 12.84
C PRO A 30 19.73 8.81 13.40
N ARG A 31 18.62 8.67 12.67
CA ARG A 31 17.30 9.23 13.01
C ARG A 31 16.18 8.29 12.53
N PRO A 32 15.02 8.27 13.19
CA PRO A 32 13.82 7.64 12.65
C PRO A 32 13.40 8.29 11.33
N PHE A 33 12.82 7.51 10.41
CA PHE A 33 12.39 7.98 9.09
C PHE A 33 10.98 7.45 8.73
N ILE A 34 10.33 8.08 7.76
CA ILE A 34 9.03 7.70 7.21
C ILE A 34 9.24 7.48 5.70
N CYS A 35 8.67 6.41 5.15
CA CYS A 35 8.68 6.15 3.71
C CYS A 35 7.29 6.41 3.14
N GLU A 36 7.23 7.04 1.98
CA GLU A 36 6.04 7.09 1.13
C GLU A 36 6.15 6.00 0.05
N LYS A 37 5.06 5.28 -0.22
CA LYS A 37 5.00 4.29 -1.31
C LYS A 37 3.99 4.77 -2.35
N SER A 38 4.47 5.09 -3.56
CA SER A 38 3.60 5.46 -4.68
C SER A 38 2.81 4.26 -5.17
N ILE A 39 1.51 4.44 -5.36
CA ILE A 39 0.59 3.41 -5.86
C ILE A 39 0.96 2.99 -7.29
N ILE A 40 1.56 3.89 -8.07
CA ILE A 40 1.88 3.65 -9.49
C ILE A 40 3.02 2.64 -9.65
N GLN A 41 4.05 2.67 -8.79
CA GLN A 41 5.17 1.72 -8.86
C GLN A 41 4.80 0.29 -8.44
N ALA A 42 3.63 0.11 -7.85
CA ALA A 42 3.13 -1.19 -7.43
C ALA A 42 2.21 -1.84 -8.48
N ILE A 43 1.93 -1.15 -9.59
CA ILE A 43 1.21 -1.72 -10.74
C ILE A 43 2.13 -2.64 -11.56
N ASP A 44 3.43 -2.33 -11.63
CA ASP A 44 4.39 -3.10 -12.44
C ASP A 44 4.97 -4.34 -11.72
N ASN A 45 4.67 -4.53 -10.42
CA ASN A 45 5.14 -5.67 -9.63
C ASN A 45 3.99 -6.31 -8.83
N TYR A 46 3.24 -7.19 -9.47
CA TYR A 46 2.37 -8.16 -8.80
C TYR A 46 3.24 -9.24 -8.11
N PRO A 47 2.97 -9.76 -6.88
CA PRO A 47 1.87 -9.53 -5.93
C PRO A 47 2.36 -8.87 -4.61
N GLN A 48 2.09 -7.57 -4.41
CA GLN A 48 2.28 -6.95 -3.07
C GLN A 48 1.13 -6.03 -2.63
N LEU A 49 0.09 -5.86 -3.44
CA LEU A 49 -1.11 -5.07 -3.12
C LEU A 49 -2.36 -5.94 -3.11
N SER A 50 -2.26 -7.07 -2.40
CA SER A 50 -3.39 -7.94 -2.12
C SER A 50 -3.87 -7.73 -0.69
N VAL A 51 -5.11 -7.32 -0.51
CA VAL A 51 -5.74 -7.30 0.82
C VAL A 51 -6.53 -8.59 0.97
N SER A 52 -6.13 -9.43 1.93
CA SER A 52 -6.87 -10.63 2.30
C SER A 52 -7.85 -10.30 3.42
N THR A 53 -9.12 -10.67 3.26
CA THR A 53 -10.15 -10.46 4.26
C THR A 53 -11.11 -11.64 4.29
N THR A 54 -11.65 -11.96 5.47
CA THR A 54 -12.56 -13.09 5.65
C THR A 54 -13.98 -12.59 5.89
N TRP A 55 -14.92 -13.09 5.11
CA TRP A 55 -16.35 -12.80 5.22
C TRP A 55 -17.15 -14.09 5.10
N GLN A 56 -18.01 -14.38 6.09
CA GLN A 56 -18.89 -15.55 6.12
C GLN A 56 -18.15 -16.87 5.81
N ASN A 57 -17.04 -17.12 6.51
CA ASN A 57 -16.16 -18.29 6.35
C ASN A 57 -15.48 -18.44 4.98
N THR A 58 -15.52 -17.40 4.13
CA THR A 58 -14.78 -17.36 2.87
C THR A 58 -13.72 -16.27 2.93
N THR A 59 -12.48 -16.61 2.57
CA THR A 59 -11.39 -15.65 2.48
C THR A 59 -11.31 -15.11 1.06
N TYR A 60 -11.43 -13.79 0.92
CA TYR A 60 -11.34 -13.07 -0.34
C TYR A 60 -10.02 -12.31 -0.40
N ILE A 61 -9.35 -12.41 -1.55
CA ILE A 61 -8.12 -11.67 -1.81
C ILE A 61 -8.43 -10.61 -2.87
N THR A 62 -8.36 -9.34 -2.48
CA THR A 62 -8.60 -8.21 -3.39
C THR A 62 -7.27 -7.76 -3.98
N TYR A 63 -7.14 -7.82 -5.30
CA TYR A 63 -5.96 -7.38 -6.03
C TYR A 63 -6.26 -6.07 -6.76
N HIS A 64 -5.42 -5.06 -6.60
CA HIS A 64 -5.59 -3.74 -7.24
C HIS A 64 -4.93 -3.62 -8.62
N ALA A 65 -4.48 -4.73 -9.21
CA ALA A 65 -3.88 -4.72 -10.54
C ALA A 65 -4.94 -4.64 -11.64
N ARG A 66 -4.55 -4.05 -12.78
CA ARG A 66 -5.39 -4.02 -13.99
C ARG A 66 -4.94 -5.14 -14.92
N VAL A 67 -5.74 -6.20 -14.99
CA VAL A 67 -5.50 -7.39 -15.81
C VAL A 67 -6.77 -7.75 -16.58
N THR A 68 -6.62 -8.54 -17.64
CA THR A 68 -7.76 -9.14 -18.36
C THR A 68 -8.41 -10.25 -17.53
N TRP A 69 -9.60 -10.67 -17.94
CA TRP A 69 -10.32 -11.76 -17.29
C TRP A 69 -9.51 -13.08 -17.30
N ASP A 70 -8.89 -13.41 -18.43
CA ASP A 70 -8.12 -14.65 -18.58
C ASP A 70 -6.85 -14.64 -17.74
N GLU A 71 -6.16 -13.49 -17.66
CA GLU A 71 -5.01 -13.30 -16.77
C GLU A 71 -5.42 -13.45 -15.29
N ALA A 72 -6.54 -12.85 -14.88
CA ALA A 72 -7.05 -12.98 -13.52
C ALA A 72 -7.41 -14.44 -13.17
N LEU A 73 -8.09 -15.13 -14.09
CA LEU A 73 -8.45 -16.54 -13.93
C LEU A 73 -7.19 -17.41 -13.77
N ALA A 74 -6.23 -17.26 -14.68
CA ALA A 74 -4.97 -17.99 -14.64
C ALA A 74 -4.19 -17.69 -13.35
N PHE A 75 -4.17 -16.43 -12.91
CA PHE A 75 -3.49 -16.01 -11.69
C PHE A 75 -4.11 -16.61 -10.43
N CYS A 76 -5.45 -16.56 -10.28
CA CYS A 76 -6.14 -17.16 -9.15
C CYS A 76 -5.87 -18.66 -9.09
N SER A 77 -5.96 -19.37 -10.22
CA SER A 77 -5.67 -20.81 -10.27
C SER A 77 -4.21 -21.13 -9.90
N GLN A 78 -3.23 -20.34 -10.36
CA GLN A 78 -1.81 -20.53 -10.02
C GLN A 78 -1.50 -20.34 -8.54
N THR A 79 -2.28 -19.52 -7.83
CA THR A 79 -2.11 -19.26 -6.40
C THR A 79 -2.93 -20.18 -5.49
N GLY A 80 -3.59 -21.20 -6.05
CA GLY A 80 -4.44 -22.13 -5.30
C GLY A 80 -5.79 -21.53 -4.88
N ALA A 81 -6.20 -20.44 -5.52
CA ALA A 81 -7.48 -19.77 -5.33
C ALA A 81 -8.39 -19.95 -6.55
N ILE A 82 -9.61 -19.43 -6.47
CA ILE A 82 -10.55 -19.31 -7.59
C ILE A 82 -11.02 -17.85 -7.70
N LEU A 83 -11.57 -17.49 -8.87
CA LEU A 83 -12.30 -16.22 -8.98
C LEU A 83 -13.45 -16.21 -7.97
N ALA A 84 -13.65 -15.06 -7.33
CA ALA A 84 -14.61 -14.90 -6.25
C ALA A 84 -16.04 -15.25 -6.71
N VAL A 85 -16.67 -16.19 -6.02
CA VAL A 85 -18.09 -16.53 -6.19
C VAL A 85 -18.90 -15.64 -5.25
N VAL A 86 -19.93 -14.98 -5.78
CA VAL A 86 -20.74 -14.01 -5.03
C VAL A 86 -22.16 -14.56 -4.83
N PRO A 87 -22.44 -15.26 -3.71
CA PRO A 87 -23.71 -15.97 -3.52
C PRO A 87 -24.86 -15.08 -3.06
N SER A 88 -24.59 -13.83 -2.65
CA SER A 88 -25.60 -12.94 -2.08
C SER A 88 -25.28 -11.47 -2.30
N LEU A 89 -26.31 -10.62 -2.22
CA LEU A 89 -26.17 -9.16 -2.25
C LEU A 89 -25.28 -8.63 -1.12
N GLN A 90 -25.33 -9.25 0.06
CA GLN A 90 -24.47 -8.86 1.19
C GLN A 90 -23.00 -9.09 0.86
N THR A 91 -22.68 -10.22 0.23
CA THR A 91 -21.31 -10.51 -0.22
C THR A 91 -20.90 -9.53 -1.31
N ALA A 92 -21.77 -9.24 -2.28
CA ALA A 92 -21.49 -8.24 -3.31
C ALA A 92 -21.15 -6.87 -2.72
N ASN A 93 -21.97 -6.36 -1.79
CA ASN A 93 -21.76 -5.08 -1.14
C ASN A 93 -20.46 -5.06 -0.31
N PHE A 94 -20.16 -6.15 0.39
CA PHE A 94 -18.91 -6.30 1.11
C PHE A 94 -17.70 -6.23 0.15
N LEU A 95 -17.71 -7.02 -0.93
CA LEU A 95 -16.60 -7.01 -1.90
C LEU A 95 -16.44 -5.66 -2.59
N ILE A 96 -17.53 -4.98 -2.93
CA ILE A 96 -17.50 -3.61 -3.47
C ILE A 96 -16.84 -2.65 -2.47
N SER A 97 -17.07 -2.80 -1.16
CA SER A 97 -16.44 -1.94 -0.15
C SER A 97 -14.91 -2.08 -0.06
N LEU A 98 -14.37 -3.22 -0.51
CA LEU A 98 -12.92 -3.48 -0.55
C LEU A 98 -12.25 -2.87 -1.79
N MET A 99 -13.01 -2.66 -2.85
CA MET A 99 -12.54 -1.99 -4.06
C MET A 99 -12.47 -0.48 -3.81
N ARG A 100 -11.27 0.05 -3.54
CA ARG A 100 -11.06 1.51 -3.47
C ARG A 100 -11.41 2.16 -4.80
N ARG A 101 -12.12 3.29 -4.73
CA ARG A 101 -12.39 4.19 -5.87
C ARG A 101 -11.10 4.77 -6.43
#